data_AF-A0A2S0KE91-F1
#
_entry.id   AF-A0A2S0KE91-F1
#
_cell.length_a   1.000
_cell.length_b   1.000
_cell.length_c   1.000
_cell.angle_alpha   90.00
_cell.angle_beta   90.00
_cell.angle_gamma   90.00
#
_symmetry.space_group_name_H-M   'P 1'
#
loop_
_entity.id
_entity.type
_entity.pdbx_description
1 polymer ?
#
loop_
_entity_poly.entity_id
_entity_poly.type
_entity_poly.pdbx_seq_one_letter_code
_entity_poly.pdbx_strand_id
1 'polypeptide(L)'
;MPRYDRVRFIGYAVPTTPADIVPVGDPNGAGNVAGTYRAAPDLEADVYGRAQTLKAAVDTARAALPTGDGVLNVFLAPEFYWHGPMGPYMHGPGDPDPADVILDELQKHFPVDEYPDFLLVLGTAISAEVADLGAVMRQSSTIVSNDVVRALGEGWQQADGPLAVVVFDALVNFIKNCHAYAQVEVRNRAIILGPAEFDGVEVGLGVRAITTEKYFVSNEDLLLWDVTGKPVITEQMSAYPILDTSGGDFKFEPRDPYAIFRVAGSDPVTVGVEICLDHSDHRMRKSVDRSPWPARGDGLDLHLIPSCGMQLHRPSVAARAGGWAFNCDGQYALGDPNRPALLSTARSARVLLLCRLRGRSRLCLRSAHAARPDHDCSAGIERSGGRRSRCRIRRRAGSSGHGAPGGAGT
;
A
#
# COMPACT_ATOMS: atom_id res chain seq x y z
N MET A 1 31.67 6.49 10.06
CA MET A 1 31.06 6.47 8.71
C MET A 1 29.63 6.00 8.85
N PRO A 2 28.67 6.50 8.04
CA PRO A 2 27.30 6.00 8.09
C PRO A 2 27.27 4.50 7.83
N ARG A 3 26.37 3.78 8.52
CA ARG A 3 26.22 2.32 8.34
C ARG A 3 25.78 1.97 6.91
N TYR A 4 24.93 2.80 6.32
CA TYR A 4 24.45 2.66 4.95
C TYR A 4 24.63 3.96 4.18
N ASP A 5 25.25 3.89 3.01
CA ASP A 5 25.35 5.02 2.06
C ASP A 5 24.47 4.80 0.81
N ARG A 6 23.85 3.63 0.72
CA ARG A 6 23.06 3.16 -0.40
C ARG A 6 21.89 2.31 0.08
N VAL A 7 20.83 2.31 -0.71
CA VAL A 7 19.63 1.50 -0.51
C VAL A 7 19.33 0.71 -1.77
N ARG A 8 18.82 -0.50 -1.59
CA ARG A 8 18.39 -1.39 -2.66
C ARG A 8 16.97 -1.84 -2.40
N PHE A 9 16.06 -1.56 -3.32
CA PHE A 9 14.66 -1.96 -3.19
C PHE A 9 14.39 -3.29 -3.86
N ILE A 10 13.57 -4.12 -3.20
CA ILE A 10 13.11 -5.44 -3.62
C ILE A 10 11.60 -5.49 -3.40
N GLY A 11 10.82 -5.57 -4.48
CA GLY A 11 9.36 -5.72 -4.42
C GLY A 11 8.93 -7.17 -4.60
N TYR A 12 8.05 -7.65 -3.73
CA TYR A 12 7.37 -8.95 -3.85
C TYR A 12 5.94 -8.75 -4.36
N ALA A 13 5.81 -8.42 -5.64
CA ALA A 13 4.52 -8.11 -6.25
C ALA A 13 3.73 -9.41 -6.52
N VAL A 14 2.96 -9.84 -5.53
CA VAL A 14 2.02 -10.97 -5.63
C VAL A 14 0.57 -10.52 -5.49
N PRO A 15 -0.38 -11.19 -6.15
CA PRO A 15 -1.80 -10.96 -5.93
C PRO A 15 -2.18 -11.11 -4.46
N THR A 16 -2.71 -10.04 -3.87
CA THR A 16 -3.32 -10.04 -2.54
C THR A 16 -4.76 -9.56 -2.54
N THR A 17 -5.31 -9.23 -3.71
CA THR A 17 -6.74 -8.99 -3.86
C THR A 17 -7.52 -10.28 -3.56
N PRO A 18 -8.79 -10.18 -3.13
CA PRO A 18 -9.69 -11.31 -3.08
C PRO A 18 -9.75 -12.07 -4.41
N ALA A 19 -10.18 -13.33 -4.36
CA ALA A 19 -10.40 -14.14 -5.55
C ALA A 19 -11.81 -13.95 -6.10
N ASP A 20 -12.03 -14.44 -7.33
CA ASP A 20 -13.34 -14.48 -7.98
C ASP A 20 -14.03 -13.10 -7.97
N ILE A 21 -13.21 -12.07 -8.23
CA ILE A 21 -13.60 -10.66 -8.11
C ILE A 21 -14.74 -10.35 -9.07
N VAL A 22 -15.76 -9.74 -8.49
CA VAL A 22 -16.88 -9.12 -9.19
C VAL A 22 -16.75 -7.62 -8.98
N PRO A 23 -16.32 -6.86 -10.02
CA PRO A 23 -16.13 -5.42 -9.88
C PRO A 23 -17.48 -4.72 -9.71
N VAL A 24 -17.53 -3.75 -8.81
CA VAL A 24 -18.66 -2.85 -8.59
C VAL A 24 -18.12 -1.42 -8.61
N GLY A 25 -18.30 -0.70 -9.71
CA GLY A 25 -17.68 0.61 -9.96
C GLY A 25 -16.61 0.57 -11.07
N ASP A 26 -15.82 1.64 -11.18
CA ASP A 26 -14.75 1.71 -12.18
C ASP A 26 -13.54 0.89 -11.72
N PRO A 27 -13.15 -0.20 -12.42
CA PRO A 27 -11.98 -1.00 -12.06
C PRO A 27 -10.65 -0.25 -12.20
N ASN A 28 -10.64 0.94 -12.81
CA ASN A 28 -9.47 1.83 -12.88
C ASN A 28 -9.63 3.11 -12.03
N GLY A 29 -10.70 3.19 -11.22
CA GLY A 29 -11.05 4.33 -10.37
C GLY A 29 -11.34 3.89 -8.94
N ALA A 30 -12.16 4.67 -8.21
CA ALA A 30 -12.72 4.20 -6.93
C ALA A 30 -13.79 3.15 -7.26
N GLY A 31 -13.38 1.88 -7.26
CA GLY A 31 -14.30 0.75 -7.30
C GLY A 31 -14.64 0.28 -5.89
N ASN A 32 -15.49 -0.72 -5.83
CA ASN A 32 -15.69 -1.61 -4.70
C ASN A 32 -15.63 -3.03 -5.27
N VAL A 33 -15.35 -4.03 -4.42
CA VAL A 33 -15.21 -5.41 -4.89
C VAL A 33 -16.09 -6.37 -4.09
N ALA A 34 -16.79 -7.24 -4.80
CA ALA A 34 -17.26 -8.50 -4.26
C ALA A 34 -16.31 -9.62 -4.72
N GLY A 35 -16.28 -10.75 -4.01
CA GLY A 35 -15.34 -11.82 -4.32
C GLY A 35 -15.33 -12.90 -3.26
N THR A 36 -14.18 -13.55 -3.03
CA THR A 36 -14.01 -14.50 -1.94
C THR A 36 -12.58 -14.49 -1.40
N TYR A 37 -12.42 -14.61 -0.09
CA TYR A 37 -11.10 -14.68 0.54
C TYR A 37 -10.49 -16.07 0.41
N ARG A 38 -9.19 -16.11 0.11
CA ARG A 38 -8.39 -17.34 0.10
C ARG A 38 -7.47 -17.37 1.31
N ALA A 39 -7.89 -18.04 2.37
CA ALA A 39 -7.07 -18.32 3.55
C ALA A 39 -7.41 -19.72 4.08
N ALA A 40 -6.44 -20.35 4.75
CA ALA A 40 -6.71 -21.56 5.51
C ALA A 40 -7.58 -21.22 6.74
N PRO A 41 -8.46 -22.14 7.18
CA PRO A 41 -9.34 -21.91 8.32
C PRO A 41 -8.60 -21.89 9.66
N ASP A 42 -7.44 -22.54 9.73
CA ASP A 42 -6.58 -22.57 10.91
C ASP A 42 -5.55 -21.45 10.83
N LEU A 43 -5.57 -20.55 11.83
CA LEU A 43 -4.72 -19.36 11.87
C LEU A 43 -3.23 -19.73 11.83
N GLU A 44 -2.81 -20.67 12.68
CA GLU A 44 -1.39 -21.04 12.80
C GLU A 44 -0.87 -21.66 11.50
N ALA A 45 -1.64 -22.57 10.89
CA ALA A 45 -1.29 -23.18 9.62
C ALA A 45 -1.23 -22.15 8.47
N ASP A 46 -2.18 -21.19 8.42
CA ASP A 46 -2.16 -20.13 7.41
C ASP A 46 -0.93 -19.23 7.57
N VAL A 47 -0.68 -18.73 8.79
CA VAL A 47 0.45 -17.87 9.13
C VAL A 47 1.76 -18.58 8.81
N TYR A 48 1.93 -19.83 9.23
CA TYR A 48 3.12 -20.61 8.94
C TYR A 48 3.34 -20.80 7.43
N GLY A 49 2.30 -21.20 6.68
CA GLY A 49 2.39 -21.40 5.23
C GLY A 49 2.77 -20.12 4.47
N ARG A 50 2.17 -18.99 4.83
CA ARG A 50 2.48 -17.68 4.26
C ARG A 50 3.86 -17.16 4.65
N ALA A 51 4.31 -17.42 5.89
CA ALA A 51 5.66 -17.09 6.35
C ALA A 51 6.73 -17.87 5.60
N GLN A 52 6.53 -19.17 5.37
CA GLN A 52 7.41 -19.99 4.53
C GLN A 52 7.51 -19.46 3.10
N THR A 53 6.38 -19.03 2.54
CA THR A 53 6.33 -18.44 1.19
C THR A 53 7.12 -17.13 1.12
N LEU A 54 6.97 -16.24 2.11
CA LEU A 54 7.78 -15.02 2.20
C LEU A 54 9.25 -15.32 2.39
N LYS A 55 9.59 -16.27 3.28
CA LYS A 55 10.98 -16.69 3.51
C LYS A 55 11.63 -17.16 2.22
N ALA A 56 10.97 -18.01 1.44
CA ALA A 56 11.47 -18.45 0.14
C ALA A 56 11.70 -17.28 -0.84
N ALA A 57 10.81 -16.28 -0.84
CA ALA A 57 10.95 -15.08 -1.68
C ALA A 57 12.13 -14.20 -1.24
N VAL A 58 12.30 -13.95 0.06
CA VAL A 58 13.42 -13.19 0.61
C VAL A 58 14.73 -13.93 0.41
N ASP A 59 14.78 -15.25 0.61
CA ASP A 59 15.97 -16.09 0.38
C ASP A 59 16.39 -16.05 -1.09
N THR A 60 15.42 -16.14 -2.00
CA THR A 60 15.68 -16.03 -3.44
C THR A 60 16.25 -14.66 -3.79
N ALA A 61 15.70 -13.58 -3.22
CA ALA A 61 16.23 -12.25 -3.42
C ALA A 61 17.65 -12.13 -2.85
N ARG A 62 17.87 -12.51 -1.59
CA ARG A 62 19.18 -12.46 -0.90
C ARG A 62 20.26 -13.20 -1.69
N ALA A 63 19.97 -14.40 -2.19
CA ALA A 63 20.91 -15.20 -2.97
C ALA A 63 21.36 -14.53 -4.28
N ALA A 64 20.59 -13.58 -4.81
CA ALA A 64 20.91 -12.84 -6.02
C ALA A 64 21.71 -11.54 -5.75
N LEU A 65 22.01 -11.21 -4.49
CA LEU A 65 22.61 -9.93 -4.09
C LEU A 65 24.06 -10.07 -3.63
N PRO A 66 24.89 -9.02 -3.84
CA PRO A 66 26.18 -8.92 -3.17
C PRO A 66 26.02 -8.84 -1.65
N THR A 67 26.95 -9.43 -0.92
CA THR A 67 27.01 -9.40 0.55
C THR A 67 28.06 -8.39 1.04
N GLY A 68 27.80 -7.70 2.16
CA GLY A 68 28.79 -6.85 2.84
C GLY A 68 29.19 -5.59 2.07
N ASP A 69 28.34 -5.09 1.18
CA ASP A 69 28.60 -3.91 0.35
C ASP A 69 28.14 -2.59 0.98
N GLY A 70 27.70 -2.59 2.24
CA GLY A 70 27.23 -1.38 2.96
C GLY A 70 25.91 -0.82 2.43
N VAL A 71 25.08 -1.68 1.82
CA VAL A 71 23.77 -1.32 1.25
C VAL A 71 22.65 -1.82 2.16
N LEU A 72 21.68 -0.93 2.47
CA LEU A 72 20.43 -1.33 3.10
C LEU A 72 19.51 -2.00 2.07
N ASN A 73 19.20 -3.28 2.25
CA ASN A 73 18.28 -4.04 1.41
C ASN A 73 16.87 -3.90 1.94
N VAL A 74 15.97 -3.27 1.18
CA VAL A 74 14.58 -3.05 1.56
C VAL A 74 13.70 -4.03 0.79
N PHE A 75 13.12 -5.00 1.49
CA PHE A 75 12.12 -5.90 0.93
C PHE A 75 10.73 -5.40 1.30
N LEU A 76 9.84 -5.28 0.32
CA LEU A 76 8.48 -4.82 0.50
C LEU A 76 7.51 -5.81 -0.15
N ALA A 77 6.62 -6.37 0.65
CA ALA A 77 5.46 -7.14 0.23
C ALA A 77 4.18 -6.27 0.26
N PRO A 78 3.15 -6.62 -0.52
CA PRO A 78 1.94 -5.82 -0.69
C PRO A 78 1.02 -5.84 0.54
N GLU A 79 0.05 -4.92 0.53
CA GLU A 79 -1.05 -4.89 1.50
C GLU A 79 -1.90 -6.17 1.40
N PHE A 80 -2.60 -6.51 2.48
CA PHE A 80 -3.50 -7.66 2.60
C PHE A 80 -2.82 -9.01 2.40
N TYR A 81 -1.50 -9.08 2.56
CA TYR A 81 -0.80 -10.36 2.48
C TYR A 81 -1.25 -11.32 3.59
N TRP A 82 -1.60 -10.80 4.77
CA TRP A 82 -2.12 -11.59 5.89
C TRP A 82 -3.58 -11.28 6.15
N HIS A 83 -4.45 -12.25 5.88
CA HIS A 83 -5.88 -12.11 6.06
C HIS A 83 -6.51 -13.48 6.35
N GLY A 84 -7.61 -13.47 7.09
CA GLY A 84 -8.37 -14.67 7.43
C GLY A 84 -9.39 -15.07 6.36
N PRO A 85 -10.12 -16.18 6.59
CA PRO A 85 -11.15 -16.68 5.67
C PRO A 85 -12.39 -15.77 5.60
N MET A 86 -12.56 -14.87 6.56
CA MET A 86 -13.66 -13.89 6.63
C MET A 86 -13.24 -12.49 6.21
N GLY A 87 -12.02 -12.31 5.71
CA GLY A 87 -11.38 -11.01 5.54
C GLY A 87 -10.34 -10.83 6.64
N PRO A 88 -10.65 -10.18 7.77
CA PRO A 88 -9.75 -10.15 8.92
C PRO A 88 -9.52 -11.55 9.53
N TYR A 89 -8.37 -11.72 10.17
CA TYR A 89 -8.24 -12.75 11.20
C TYR A 89 -9.04 -12.34 12.43
N MET A 90 -9.97 -13.20 12.84
CA MET A 90 -10.83 -12.96 14.00
C MET A 90 -10.14 -13.47 15.25
N HIS A 91 -10.20 -12.71 16.34
CA HIS A 91 -9.78 -13.17 17.67
C HIS A 91 -10.73 -12.66 18.75
N GLY A 92 -10.79 -13.36 19.88
CA GLY A 92 -11.61 -12.95 21.02
C GLY A 92 -10.90 -11.94 21.92
N PRO A 93 -11.65 -11.25 22.79
CA PRO A 93 -11.07 -10.39 23.82
C PRO A 93 -10.11 -11.16 24.72
N GLY A 94 -8.88 -10.68 24.82
CA GLY A 94 -7.82 -11.31 25.60
C GLY A 94 -7.07 -12.44 24.89
N ASP A 95 -7.51 -12.85 23.69
CA ASP A 95 -6.71 -13.72 22.83
C ASP A 95 -5.54 -12.91 22.22
N PRO A 96 -4.41 -13.57 21.89
CA PRO A 96 -3.32 -12.91 21.19
C PRO A 96 -3.79 -12.30 19.88
N ASP A 97 -3.39 -11.05 19.63
CA ASP A 97 -3.66 -10.41 18.37
C ASP A 97 -2.95 -11.15 17.22
N PRO A 98 -3.64 -11.52 16.12
CA PRO A 98 -3.04 -12.20 14.98
C PRO A 98 -1.79 -11.50 14.41
N ALA A 99 -1.70 -10.16 14.46
CA ALA A 99 -0.51 -9.45 14.03
C ALA A 99 0.72 -9.74 14.91
N ASP A 100 0.50 -9.98 16.21
CA ASP A 100 1.57 -10.38 17.14
C ASP A 100 2.04 -11.80 16.85
N VAL A 101 1.10 -12.73 16.62
CA VAL A 101 1.40 -14.11 16.21
C VAL A 101 2.22 -14.14 14.92
N ILE A 102 1.83 -13.34 13.93
CA ILE A 102 2.56 -13.20 12.67
C ILE A 102 3.97 -12.66 12.91
N LEU A 103 4.12 -11.60 13.72
CA LEU A 103 5.43 -11.01 13.98
C LEU A 103 6.36 -11.98 14.72
N ASP A 104 5.84 -12.72 15.70
CA ASP A 104 6.59 -13.75 16.43
C ASP A 104 7.05 -14.88 15.52
N GLU A 105 6.20 -15.32 14.59
CA GLU A 105 6.58 -16.35 13.62
C GLU A 105 7.65 -15.83 12.66
N LEU A 106 7.50 -14.62 12.12
CA LEU A 106 8.47 -14.05 11.18
C LEU A 106 9.83 -13.78 11.83
N GLN A 107 9.88 -13.43 13.11
CA GLN A 107 11.15 -13.29 13.84
C GLN A 107 11.96 -14.60 13.87
N LYS A 108 11.29 -15.76 13.90
CA LYS A 108 11.95 -17.08 13.81
C LYS A 108 12.50 -17.34 12.41
N HIS A 109 11.82 -16.87 11.37
CA HIS A 109 12.22 -17.05 9.96
C HIS A 109 13.32 -16.11 9.50
N PHE A 110 13.46 -14.95 10.15
CA PHE A 110 14.37 -13.87 9.74
C PHE A 110 15.33 -13.42 10.86
N PRO A 111 16.19 -14.32 11.38
CA PRO A 111 17.17 -13.95 12.39
C PRO A 111 18.24 -12.98 11.82
N VAL A 112 18.78 -12.09 12.67
CA VAL A 112 19.62 -10.94 12.24
C VAL A 112 20.91 -11.35 11.55
N ASP A 113 21.51 -12.44 12.02
CA ASP A 113 22.77 -12.99 11.57
C ASP A 113 22.66 -13.60 10.18
N GLU A 114 21.48 -14.11 9.83
CA GLU A 114 21.20 -14.60 8.47
C GLU A 114 20.77 -13.49 7.51
N TYR A 115 20.08 -12.46 7.99
CA TYR A 115 19.58 -11.35 7.16
C TYR A 115 20.18 -10.01 7.60
N PRO A 116 21.53 -9.87 7.62
CA PRO A 116 22.15 -8.60 7.95
C PRO A 116 21.75 -7.58 6.89
N ASP A 117 21.51 -6.35 7.33
CA ASP A 117 21.24 -5.21 6.45
C ASP A 117 19.95 -5.34 5.62
N PHE A 118 19.02 -6.22 6.02
CA PHE A 118 17.66 -6.27 5.49
C PHE A 118 16.66 -5.51 6.37
N LEU A 119 15.99 -4.51 5.79
CA LEU A 119 14.73 -3.96 6.31
C LEU A 119 13.58 -4.65 5.56
N LEU A 120 12.77 -5.40 6.30
CA LEU A 120 11.70 -6.21 5.76
C LEU A 120 10.35 -5.59 6.14
N VAL A 121 9.57 -5.15 5.16
CA VAL A 121 8.15 -4.82 5.33
C VAL A 121 7.36 -5.96 4.68
N LEU A 122 6.90 -6.89 5.51
CA LEU A 122 6.43 -8.22 5.13
C LEU A 122 4.92 -8.22 4.88
N GLY A 123 4.45 -7.18 4.18
CA GLY A 123 3.04 -6.95 3.87
C GLY A 123 2.25 -6.41 5.06
N THR A 124 0.93 -6.42 4.94
CA THR A 124 0.03 -5.97 6.00
C THR A 124 -0.93 -7.06 6.45
N ALA A 125 -1.29 -7.01 7.72
CA ALA A 125 -2.19 -7.94 8.38
C ALA A 125 -3.51 -7.26 8.74
N ILE A 126 -4.61 -7.87 8.32
CA ILE A 126 -5.95 -7.47 8.74
C ILE A 126 -6.47 -8.38 9.85
N SER A 127 -6.95 -7.78 10.93
CA SER A 127 -7.55 -8.51 12.06
C SER A 127 -8.69 -7.74 12.69
N ALA A 128 -9.50 -8.44 13.49
CA ALA A 128 -10.58 -7.85 14.25
C ALA A 128 -10.77 -8.59 15.58
N GLU A 129 -10.84 -7.85 16.67
CA GLU A 129 -11.23 -8.38 17.98
C GLU A 129 -12.76 -8.38 18.07
N VAL A 130 -13.37 -9.55 18.24
CA VAL A 130 -14.84 -9.67 18.32
C VAL A 130 -15.24 -10.64 19.42
N ALA A 131 -15.94 -10.13 20.42
CA ALA A 131 -16.40 -10.92 21.59
C ALA A 131 -17.39 -12.03 21.22
N ASP A 132 -18.37 -11.73 20.36
CA ASP A 132 -19.33 -12.72 19.87
C ASP A 132 -19.61 -12.46 18.38
N LEU A 133 -18.81 -13.11 17.54
CA LEU A 133 -18.97 -13.05 16.09
C LEU A 133 -20.34 -13.54 15.65
N GLY A 134 -20.88 -14.56 16.31
CA GLY A 134 -22.21 -15.08 15.99
C GLY A 134 -23.30 -14.04 16.26
N ALA A 135 -23.20 -13.28 17.34
CA ALA A 135 -24.11 -12.19 17.64
C ALA A 135 -24.01 -11.09 16.58
N VAL A 136 -22.80 -10.64 16.23
CA VAL A 136 -22.57 -9.64 15.17
C VAL A 136 -23.25 -10.06 13.87
N MET A 137 -23.00 -11.29 13.40
CA MET A 137 -23.57 -11.78 12.14
C MET A 137 -25.10 -11.91 12.17
N ARG A 138 -25.73 -12.03 13.35
CA ARG A 138 -27.18 -12.11 13.51
C ARG A 138 -27.85 -10.76 13.77
N GLN A 139 -27.09 -9.67 13.92
CA GLN A 139 -27.67 -8.35 14.14
C GLN A 139 -28.50 -7.93 12.92
N SER A 140 -29.68 -7.36 13.17
CA SER A 140 -30.56 -6.89 12.09
C SER A 140 -29.88 -5.80 11.25
N SER A 141 -29.07 -4.94 11.86
CA SER A 141 -28.27 -3.93 11.16
C SER A 141 -27.30 -4.57 10.18
N THR A 142 -26.55 -5.61 10.59
CA THR A 142 -25.62 -6.33 9.72
C THR A 142 -26.35 -6.98 8.54
N ILE A 143 -27.45 -7.68 8.79
CA ILE A 143 -28.24 -8.34 7.74
C ILE A 143 -28.77 -7.30 6.75
N VAL A 144 -29.43 -6.25 7.24
CA VAL A 144 -30.04 -5.21 6.39
C VAL A 144 -28.99 -4.43 5.61
N SER A 145 -27.87 -4.05 6.23
CA SER A 145 -26.79 -3.35 5.54
C SER A 145 -26.20 -4.19 4.40
N ASN A 146 -26.00 -5.48 4.64
CA ASN A 146 -25.49 -6.40 3.61
C ASN A 146 -26.49 -6.57 2.46
N ASP A 147 -27.79 -6.70 2.76
CA ASP A 147 -28.83 -6.80 1.74
C ASP A 147 -28.92 -5.52 0.88
N VAL A 148 -28.83 -4.34 1.51
CA VAL A 148 -28.85 -3.05 0.80
C VAL A 148 -27.63 -2.90 -0.10
N VAL A 149 -26.43 -3.18 0.42
CA VAL A 149 -25.18 -3.10 -0.36
C VAL A 149 -25.22 -4.06 -1.55
N ARG A 150 -25.66 -5.30 -1.33
CA ARG A 150 -25.79 -6.28 -2.41
C ARG A 150 -26.79 -5.83 -3.47
N ALA A 151 -27.97 -5.36 -3.07
CA ALA A 151 -28.98 -4.88 -4.01
C ALA A 151 -28.48 -3.68 -4.83
N LEU A 152 -27.77 -2.74 -4.22
CA LEU A 152 -27.16 -1.61 -4.93
C LEU A 152 -26.02 -2.06 -5.85
N GLY A 153 -25.18 -3.01 -5.41
CA GLY A 153 -24.11 -3.57 -6.23
C GLY A 153 -24.63 -4.32 -7.46
N GLU A 154 -25.61 -5.21 -7.29
CA GLU A 154 -26.27 -5.93 -8.39
C GLU A 154 -27.05 -4.97 -9.30
N GLY A 155 -27.72 -3.96 -8.71
CA GLY A 155 -28.40 -2.91 -9.46
C GLY A 155 -27.44 -2.07 -10.30
N TRP A 156 -26.25 -1.77 -9.79
CA TRP A 156 -25.21 -1.07 -10.54
C TRP A 156 -24.77 -1.87 -11.77
N GLN A 157 -24.59 -3.18 -11.64
CA GLN A 157 -24.18 -4.06 -12.75
C GLN A 157 -25.22 -4.14 -13.87
N GLN A 158 -26.49 -3.94 -13.53
CA GLN A 158 -27.61 -3.95 -14.46
C GLN A 158 -27.92 -2.57 -15.04
N ALA A 159 -27.43 -1.51 -14.39
CA ALA A 159 -27.64 -0.14 -14.82
C ALA A 159 -26.67 0.25 -15.95
N ASP A 160 -27.11 1.15 -16.82
CA ASP A 160 -26.30 1.71 -17.89
C ASP A 160 -26.30 3.25 -17.85
N GLY A 161 -25.34 3.83 -18.58
CA GLY A 161 -25.24 5.27 -18.77
C GLY A 161 -25.24 6.06 -17.45
N PRO A 162 -25.96 7.20 -17.39
CA PRO A 162 -26.02 8.04 -16.19
C PRO A 162 -26.64 7.35 -14.97
N LEU A 163 -27.49 6.33 -15.15
CA LEU A 163 -28.13 5.66 -14.01
C LEU A 163 -27.12 4.84 -13.21
N ALA A 164 -26.14 4.22 -13.86
CA ALA A 164 -25.06 3.50 -13.18
C ALA A 164 -24.29 4.42 -12.21
N VAL A 165 -24.05 5.68 -12.59
CA VAL A 165 -23.39 6.67 -11.72
C VAL A 165 -24.24 6.95 -10.47
N VAL A 166 -25.55 7.15 -10.65
CA VAL A 166 -26.48 7.41 -9.53
C VAL A 166 -26.54 6.24 -8.56
N VAL A 167 -26.62 5.01 -9.06
CA VAL A 167 -26.63 3.80 -8.21
C VAL A 167 -25.30 3.65 -7.47
N PHE A 168 -24.19 3.92 -8.14
CA PHE A 168 -22.87 3.86 -7.52
C PHE A 168 -22.70 4.92 -6.43
N ASP A 169 -23.13 6.16 -6.67
CA ASP A 169 -23.11 7.22 -5.66
C ASP A 169 -23.98 6.85 -4.45
N ALA A 170 -25.13 6.22 -4.66
CA ALA A 170 -25.97 5.72 -3.57
C ALA A 170 -25.25 4.64 -2.75
N LEU A 171 -24.59 3.69 -3.41
CA LEU A 171 -23.78 2.64 -2.78
C LEU A 171 -22.66 3.24 -1.91
N VAL A 172 -21.85 4.13 -2.48
CA VAL A 172 -20.72 4.76 -1.78
C VAL A 172 -21.19 5.57 -0.57
N ASN A 173 -22.26 6.34 -0.71
CA ASN A 173 -22.81 7.13 0.40
C ASN A 173 -23.41 6.24 1.50
N PHE A 174 -24.03 5.12 1.13
CA PHE A 174 -24.55 4.16 2.10
C PHE A 174 -23.41 3.51 2.91
N ILE A 175 -22.36 3.04 2.25
CA ILE A 175 -21.17 2.44 2.89
C ILE A 175 -20.52 3.45 3.85
N LYS A 176 -20.29 4.69 3.40
CA LYS A 176 -19.72 5.75 4.25
C LYS A 176 -20.53 6.01 5.52
N ASN A 177 -21.86 5.93 5.44
CA ASN A 177 -22.71 6.05 6.61
C ASN A 177 -22.57 4.82 7.54
N CYS A 178 -22.42 3.63 6.98
CA CYS A 178 -22.18 2.41 7.76
C CYS A 178 -20.87 2.49 8.56
N HIS A 179 -19.80 3.09 8.01
CA HIS A 179 -18.54 3.27 8.74
C HIS A 179 -18.68 4.12 10.00
N ALA A 180 -19.63 5.06 10.05
CA ALA A 180 -19.90 5.85 11.26
C ALA A 180 -20.57 5.03 12.37
N TYR A 181 -21.13 3.86 12.04
CA TYR A 181 -21.86 2.96 12.95
C TYR A 181 -21.44 1.50 12.71
N ALA A 182 -20.14 1.28 12.53
CA ALA A 182 -19.59 -0.04 12.24
C ALA A 182 -19.92 -1.04 13.37
N GLN A 183 -20.13 -2.30 12.98
CA GLN A 183 -20.33 -3.40 13.93
C GLN A 183 -19.02 -4.04 14.36
N VAL A 184 -17.96 -3.88 13.56
CA VAL A 184 -16.64 -4.45 13.80
C VAL A 184 -15.58 -3.39 13.56
N GLU A 185 -14.71 -3.17 14.53
CA GLU A 185 -13.46 -2.44 14.29
C GLU A 185 -12.45 -3.40 13.67
N VAL A 186 -11.92 -3.02 12.52
CA VAL A 186 -10.90 -3.78 11.79
C VAL A 186 -9.59 -3.00 11.89
N ARG A 187 -8.48 -3.72 12.03
CA ARG A 187 -7.14 -3.14 12.06
C ARG A 187 -6.37 -3.64 10.86
N ASN A 188 -5.62 -2.77 10.18
CA ASN A 188 -4.74 -3.13 9.08
C ASN A 188 -3.33 -2.65 9.40
N ARG A 189 -2.39 -3.57 9.60
CA ARG A 189 -1.06 -3.24 10.12
C ARG A 189 0.07 -3.75 9.27
N ALA A 190 1.03 -2.90 8.94
CA ALA A 190 2.26 -3.30 8.28
C ALA A 190 3.15 -4.06 9.28
N ILE A 191 3.72 -5.18 8.84
CA ILE A 191 4.56 -6.05 9.66
C ILE A 191 6.03 -5.79 9.30
N ILE A 192 6.83 -5.30 10.24
CA ILE A 192 8.16 -4.75 9.94
C ILE A 192 9.26 -5.39 10.79
N LEU A 193 10.30 -5.90 10.14
CA LEU A 193 11.52 -6.42 10.78
C LEU A 193 12.76 -5.64 10.33
N GLY A 194 13.61 -5.27 11.29
CA GLY A 194 14.76 -4.40 11.09
C GLY A 194 16.10 -5.13 10.99
N PRO A 195 17.08 -4.55 10.29
CA PRO A 195 18.46 -5.07 10.25
C PRO A 195 19.25 -4.77 11.54
N ALA A 196 18.66 -3.95 12.41
CA ALA A 196 19.12 -3.52 13.71
C ALA A 196 17.87 -3.19 14.54
N GLU A 197 18.06 -2.84 15.81
CA GLU A 197 16.99 -2.28 16.62
C GLU A 197 16.44 -0.99 15.97
N PHE A 198 15.16 -0.76 16.19
CA PHE A 198 14.46 0.44 15.81
C PHE A 198 14.45 1.43 16.98
N ASP A 199 14.48 2.70 16.61
CA ASP A 199 14.22 3.80 17.50
C ASP A 199 13.00 4.58 17.00
N GLY A 200 12.25 5.16 17.92
CA GLY A 200 11.39 6.29 17.64
C GLY A 200 12.22 7.51 17.24
N VAL A 201 11.54 8.56 16.81
CA VAL A 201 12.22 9.83 16.51
C VAL A 201 12.78 10.48 17.78
N GLU A 202 12.12 10.25 18.92
CA GLU A 202 12.45 10.88 20.21
C GLU A 202 12.81 9.88 21.30
N VAL A 203 12.51 8.60 21.10
CA VAL A 203 12.68 7.53 22.09
C VAL A 203 13.39 6.32 21.48
N GLY A 204 14.17 5.59 22.25
CA GLY A 204 14.68 4.29 21.81
C GLY A 204 13.61 3.22 22.00
N LEU A 205 13.34 2.38 21.00
CA LEU A 205 12.38 1.27 21.14
C LEU A 205 13.07 -0.02 21.58
N GLY A 206 14.35 -0.21 21.23
CA GLY A 206 15.14 -1.37 21.63
C GLY A 206 14.61 -2.70 21.10
N VAL A 207 13.87 -2.68 19.99
CA VAL A 207 13.26 -3.86 19.36
C VAL A 207 13.57 -3.89 17.87
N ARG A 208 13.58 -5.09 17.29
CA ARG A 208 13.78 -5.29 15.84
C ARG A 208 12.49 -5.52 15.08
N ALA A 209 11.36 -5.52 15.77
CA ALA A 209 10.09 -5.93 15.24
C ALA A 209 9.03 -4.92 15.69
N ILE A 210 8.38 -4.27 14.72
CA ILE A 210 7.36 -3.25 14.96
C ILE A 210 6.22 -3.41 13.98
N THR A 211 5.10 -2.76 14.27
CA THR A 211 3.96 -2.64 13.35
C THR A 211 3.66 -1.17 13.09
N THR A 212 3.06 -0.82 11.95
CA THR A 212 2.39 0.49 11.75
C THR A 212 0.94 0.24 11.37
N GLU A 213 0.02 1.16 11.64
CA GLU A 213 -1.41 0.95 11.38
C GLU A 213 -1.88 1.78 10.19
N LYS A 214 -2.89 1.35 9.45
CA LYS A 214 -3.55 2.12 8.39
C LYS A 214 -4.47 3.17 9.01
N TYR A 215 -4.57 4.35 8.39
CA TYR A 215 -5.41 5.43 8.91
C TYR A 215 -6.69 5.63 8.10
N PHE A 216 -6.60 5.61 6.77
CA PHE A 216 -7.74 5.86 5.90
C PHE A 216 -8.41 4.56 5.48
N VAL A 217 -9.73 4.49 5.67
CA VAL A 217 -10.56 3.40 5.16
C VAL A 217 -10.78 3.61 3.66
N SER A 218 -10.42 2.62 2.84
CA SER A 218 -10.84 2.59 1.44
C SER A 218 -12.08 1.74 1.29
N ASN A 219 -12.97 2.09 0.35
CA ASN A 219 -14.15 1.27 0.07
C ASN A 219 -13.81 -0.08 -0.62
N GLU A 220 -12.52 -0.39 -0.79
CA GLU A 220 -11.99 -1.61 -1.40
C GLU A 220 -11.20 -2.46 -0.39
N ASP A 221 -11.18 -2.06 0.89
CA ASP A 221 -10.39 -2.77 1.90
C ASP A 221 -11.02 -4.12 2.26
N LEU A 222 -12.35 -4.19 2.29
CA LEU A 222 -13.09 -5.44 2.47
C LEU A 222 -14.08 -5.69 1.34
N LEU A 223 -14.55 -6.95 1.28
CA LEU A 223 -15.56 -7.34 0.31
C LEU A 223 -16.91 -6.68 0.61
N LEU A 224 -17.63 -6.28 -0.44
CA LEU A 224 -19.05 -5.92 -0.31
C LEU A 224 -19.92 -7.13 0.05
N TRP A 225 -19.64 -8.29 -0.57
CA TRP A 225 -20.22 -9.59 -0.24
C TRP A 225 -19.32 -10.72 -0.75
N ASP A 226 -19.50 -11.92 -0.17
CA ASP A 226 -18.86 -13.14 -0.66
C ASP A 226 -19.70 -13.80 -1.77
N VAL A 227 -19.08 -14.06 -2.92
CA VAL A 227 -19.76 -14.63 -4.11
C VAL A 227 -20.09 -16.13 -3.96
N THR A 228 -19.51 -16.80 -2.96
CA THR A 228 -19.79 -18.21 -2.64
C THR A 228 -20.85 -18.37 -1.54
N GLY A 229 -21.33 -17.25 -0.97
CA GLY A 229 -22.31 -17.23 0.11
C GLY A 229 -21.73 -17.53 1.48
N LYS A 230 -20.40 -17.49 1.65
CA LYS A 230 -19.76 -17.65 2.96
C LYS A 230 -20.00 -16.41 3.83
N PRO A 231 -20.11 -16.57 5.15
CA PRO A 231 -20.06 -15.44 6.05
C PRO A 231 -18.69 -14.77 5.98
N VAL A 232 -18.67 -13.46 5.79
CA VAL A 232 -17.46 -12.62 5.80
C VAL A 232 -17.74 -11.32 6.55
N ILE A 233 -16.70 -10.68 7.08
CA ILE A 233 -16.80 -9.28 7.50
C ILE A 233 -16.75 -8.44 6.23
N THR A 234 -17.83 -7.73 5.96
CA THR A 234 -17.95 -6.90 4.76
C THR A 234 -17.57 -5.44 5.04
N GLU A 235 -17.30 -4.69 3.98
CA GLU A 235 -16.97 -3.25 4.04
C GLU A 235 -17.94 -2.47 4.93
N GLN A 236 -19.25 -2.59 4.68
CA GLN A 236 -20.32 -1.94 5.43
C GLN A 236 -20.51 -2.42 6.87
N MET A 237 -19.77 -3.43 7.31
CA MET A 237 -19.76 -3.84 8.73
C MET A 237 -18.63 -3.19 9.51
N SER A 238 -17.66 -2.61 8.81
CA SER A 238 -16.35 -2.31 9.35
C SER A 238 -16.05 -0.82 9.45
N ALA A 239 -15.16 -0.48 10.35
CA ALA A 239 -14.42 0.78 10.35
C ALA A 239 -13.02 0.53 10.90
N TYR A 240 -12.09 1.42 10.58
CA TYR A 240 -10.78 1.44 11.21
C TYR A 240 -10.78 2.29 12.48
N PRO A 241 -9.87 1.98 13.43
CA PRO A 241 -9.69 2.81 14.61
C PRO A 241 -9.32 4.24 14.22
N ILE A 242 -9.83 5.19 14.99
CA ILE A 242 -9.44 6.60 14.85
C ILE A 242 -8.02 6.77 15.40
N LEU A 243 -7.10 7.24 14.55
CA LEU A 243 -5.74 7.58 14.96
C LEU A 243 -5.58 9.10 15.17
N ASP A 244 -5.02 9.50 16.30
CA ASP A 244 -4.66 10.89 16.55
C ASP A 244 -3.21 11.16 16.12
N THR A 245 -3.02 11.72 14.93
CA THR A 245 -1.70 12.13 14.42
C THR A 245 -1.44 13.63 14.61
N SER A 246 -2.16 14.31 15.51
CA SER A 246 -2.02 15.76 15.71
C SER A 246 -0.64 16.15 16.26
N GLY A 247 -0.04 15.26 17.08
CA GLY A 247 1.33 15.37 17.59
C GLY A 247 2.41 14.92 16.61
N GLY A 248 2.03 14.51 15.40
CA GLY A 248 2.89 13.83 14.44
C GLY A 248 2.61 12.34 14.37
N ASP A 249 3.38 11.65 13.54
CA ASP A 249 3.22 10.23 13.24
C ASP A 249 4.45 9.44 13.69
N PHE A 250 5.09 9.89 14.77
CA PHE A 250 6.32 9.32 15.31
C PHE A 250 6.04 8.12 16.21
N LYS A 251 6.82 7.05 16.05
CA LYS A 251 6.79 5.89 16.93
C LYS A 251 7.24 6.23 18.35
N PHE A 252 6.48 5.75 19.33
CA PHE A 252 6.81 5.79 20.76
C PHE A 252 6.89 4.38 21.36
N GLU A 253 6.10 3.44 20.85
CA GLU A 253 6.09 2.03 21.26
C GLU A 253 6.15 1.11 20.03
N PRO A 254 6.64 -0.14 20.18
CA PRO A 254 6.75 -1.08 19.06
C PRO A 254 5.45 -1.34 18.30
N ARG A 255 4.32 -1.31 19.00
CA ARG A 255 2.99 -1.73 18.50
C ARG A 255 1.95 -0.61 18.48
N ASP A 256 2.36 0.63 18.76
CA ASP A 256 1.47 1.79 18.60
C ASP A 256 1.07 1.97 17.11
N PRO A 257 0.13 2.87 16.78
CA PRO A 257 -0.36 2.97 15.40
C PRO A 257 0.51 3.84 14.48
N TYR A 258 1.53 4.52 15.01
CA TYR A 258 2.29 5.54 14.28
C TYR A 258 3.21 4.95 13.20
N ALA A 259 3.67 5.75 12.25
CA ALA A 259 4.28 5.24 11.01
C ALA A 259 5.75 5.63 10.80
N ILE A 260 6.32 6.52 11.62
CA ILE A 260 7.67 7.08 11.43
C ILE A 260 8.62 6.59 12.53
N PHE A 261 9.71 5.93 12.12
CA PHE A 261 10.74 5.39 13.01
C PHE A 261 12.12 5.53 12.38
N ARG A 262 13.15 5.07 13.10
CA ARG A 262 14.54 5.07 12.67
C ARG A 262 15.13 3.67 12.76
N VAL A 263 15.94 3.31 11.76
CA VAL A 263 16.85 2.17 11.86
C VAL A 263 18.10 2.64 12.60
N ALA A 264 18.39 2.03 13.76
CA ALA A 264 19.50 2.45 14.61
C ALA A 264 20.87 2.30 13.91
N GLY A 265 21.79 3.20 14.26
CA GLY A 265 23.16 3.23 13.74
C GLY A 265 23.83 4.58 13.98
N SER A 266 25.12 4.69 13.63
CA SER A 266 25.87 5.95 13.79
C SER A 266 25.33 7.12 12.94
N ASP A 267 24.55 6.81 11.91
CA ASP A 267 23.78 7.75 11.10
C ASP A 267 22.42 7.08 10.81
N PRO A 268 21.41 7.32 11.65
CA PRO A 268 20.13 6.63 11.55
C PRO A 268 19.41 6.91 10.23
N VAL A 269 18.75 5.89 9.69
CA VAL A 269 17.88 6.04 8.50
C VAL A 269 16.46 6.26 8.98
N THR A 270 15.86 7.40 8.64
CA THR A 270 14.46 7.70 9.01
C THR A 270 13.50 7.10 7.99
N VAL A 271 12.59 6.26 8.45
CA VAL A 271 11.66 5.48 7.62
C VAL A 271 10.23 5.85 7.97
N GLY A 272 9.40 6.08 6.96
CA GLY A 272 7.95 6.17 7.09
C GLY A 272 7.29 5.03 6.32
N VAL A 273 6.39 4.29 6.96
CA VAL A 273 5.61 3.20 6.33
C VAL A 273 4.12 3.49 6.44
N GLU A 274 3.49 3.89 5.33
CA GLU A 274 2.04 4.13 5.24
C GLU A 274 1.38 3.10 4.31
N ILE A 275 0.09 2.82 4.49
CA ILE A 275 -0.56 1.68 3.82
C ILE A 275 -1.56 2.16 2.76
N CYS A 276 -1.30 1.81 1.50
CA CYS A 276 -2.22 1.96 0.38
C CYS A 276 -2.88 3.35 0.29
N LEU A 277 -4.18 3.47 0.59
CA LEU A 277 -4.96 4.71 0.54
C LEU A 277 -4.38 5.83 1.43
N ASP A 278 -3.64 5.49 2.50
CA ASP A 278 -2.92 6.48 3.29
C ASP A 278 -2.04 7.39 2.41
N HIS A 279 -1.49 6.81 1.33
CA HIS A 279 -0.71 7.54 0.35
C HIS A 279 -1.54 8.55 -0.42
N SER A 280 -2.63 8.15 -1.06
CA SER A 280 -3.46 9.09 -1.84
C SER A 280 -4.05 10.19 -0.97
N ASP A 281 -4.38 9.89 0.29
CA ASP A 281 -4.92 10.85 1.24
C ASP A 281 -3.86 11.67 1.99
N HIS A 282 -2.61 11.55 1.56
CA HIS A 282 -1.49 12.37 2.01
C HIS A 282 -1.20 12.21 3.50
N ARG A 283 -1.43 11.04 4.12
CA ARG A 283 -1.15 10.82 5.56
C ARG A 283 0.27 11.24 5.88
N MET A 284 1.25 10.55 5.30
CA MET A 284 2.66 10.79 5.61
C MET A 284 3.08 12.19 5.18
N ARG A 285 2.57 12.70 4.05
CA ARG A 285 2.88 14.05 3.59
C ARG A 285 2.43 15.11 4.60
N LYS A 286 1.20 15.00 5.12
CA LYS A 286 0.69 15.88 6.18
C LYS A 286 1.51 15.73 7.46
N SER A 287 1.90 14.50 7.83
CA SER A 287 2.74 14.26 9.00
C SER A 287 4.10 14.94 8.86
N VAL A 288 4.80 14.80 7.74
CA VAL A 288 6.11 15.47 7.54
C VAL A 288 5.97 16.99 7.52
N ASP A 289 4.91 17.54 6.94
CA ASP A 289 4.69 19.00 6.85
C ASP A 289 4.27 19.62 8.20
N ARG A 290 3.64 18.86 9.10
CA ARG A 290 3.09 19.34 10.38
C ARG A 290 3.91 18.96 11.61
N SER A 291 4.64 17.86 11.57
CA SER A 291 5.36 17.38 12.75
C SER A 291 6.51 18.32 13.06
N PRO A 292 6.66 18.80 14.31
CA PRO A 292 7.86 19.49 14.72
C PRO A 292 9.01 18.50 14.66
N TRP A 293 9.80 18.55 13.59
CA TRP A 293 10.99 17.72 13.47
C TRP A 293 12.03 18.17 14.51
N PRO A 294 12.65 17.24 15.26
CA PRO A 294 13.63 17.60 16.29
C PRO A 294 14.77 18.47 15.78
N ALA A 295 15.24 18.25 14.55
CA ALA A 295 16.22 19.09 13.89
C ALA A 295 15.73 19.69 12.56
N ARG A 296 16.17 20.92 12.29
CA ARG A 296 15.89 21.65 11.04
C ARG A 296 16.59 20.94 9.86
N GLY A 297 15.83 20.17 9.09
CA GLY A 297 16.32 19.39 7.95
C GLY A 297 16.14 17.87 8.09
N ASP A 298 15.62 17.42 9.22
CA ASP A 298 15.09 16.07 9.36
C ASP A 298 13.88 15.88 8.42
N GLY A 299 13.62 14.61 8.11
CA GLY A 299 12.57 14.17 7.21
C GLY A 299 12.84 12.72 6.82
N LEU A 300 11.93 12.14 6.04
CA LEU A 300 12.03 10.73 5.69
C LEU A 300 13.14 10.49 4.67
N ASP A 301 14.08 9.61 5.01
CA ASP A 301 15.04 9.05 4.07
C ASP A 301 14.36 8.03 3.15
N LEU A 302 13.47 7.21 3.72
CA LEU A 302 12.72 6.18 3.04
C LEU A 302 11.22 6.34 3.31
N HIS A 303 10.42 6.32 2.24
CA HIS A 303 8.97 6.30 2.29
C HIS A 303 8.47 5.02 1.62
N LEU A 304 7.92 4.08 2.40
CA LEU A 304 7.56 2.75 1.92
C LEU A 304 6.04 2.58 1.95
N ILE A 305 5.47 2.09 0.86
CA ILE A 305 4.02 1.95 0.69
C ILE A 305 3.68 0.51 0.27
N PRO A 306 3.42 -0.42 1.21
CA PRO A 306 2.69 -1.64 0.88
C PRO A 306 1.28 -1.26 0.41
N SER A 307 0.84 -1.86 -0.69
CA SER A 307 -0.40 -1.47 -1.36
C SER A 307 -1.11 -2.65 -2.00
N CYS A 308 -2.41 -2.52 -2.23
CA CYS A 308 -3.22 -3.37 -3.08
C CYS A 308 -4.25 -2.50 -3.80
N GLY A 309 -3.88 -1.91 -4.95
CA GLY A 309 -4.75 -1.00 -5.72
C GLY A 309 -4.28 0.45 -5.76
N MET A 310 -3.24 0.84 -5.01
CA MET A 310 -2.67 2.19 -5.00
C MET A 310 -1.28 2.28 -5.66
N GLN A 311 -1.12 3.28 -6.52
CA GLN A 311 0.16 3.63 -7.14
C GLN A 311 0.79 4.85 -6.46
N LEU A 312 2.11 5.03 -6.63
CA LEU A 312 2.80 6.22 -6.16
C LEU A 312 2.23 7.50 -6.82
N HIS A 313 1.73 8.40 -5.99
CA HIS A 313 1.21 9.69 -6.38
C HIS A 313 2.21 10.79 -5.97
N ARG A 314 2.77 11.52 -6.94
CA ARG A 314 3.88 12.47 -6.67
C ARG A 314 3.56 13.50 -5.58
N PRO A 315 2.36 14.14 -5.55
CA PRO A 315 1.99 15.06 -4.47
C PRO A 315 1.95 14.42 -3.07
N SER A 316 1.82 13.10 -2.98
CA SER A 316 1.79 12.35 -1.72
C SER A 316 3.15 11.89 -1.23
N VAL A 317 4.20 12.04 -2.04
CA VAL A 317 5.56 11.64 -1.63
C VAL A 317 6.06 12.56 -0.53
N ALA A 318 6.36 11.94 0.62
CA ALA A 318 6.83 12.59 1.84
C ALA A 318 8.35 12.45 2.09
N ALA A 319 9.06 11.72 1.22
CA ALA A 319 10.52 11.61 1.28
C ALA A 319 11.18 12.99 1.12
N ARG A 320 12.21 13.27 1.94
CA ARG A 320 12.96 14.52 1.86
C ARG A 320 13.76 14.61 0.55
N ALA A 321 14.30 15.78 0.23
CA ALA A 321 15.16 15.94 -0.93
C ALA A 321 16.38 14.98 -0.85
N GLY A 322 16.50 14.07 -1.83
CA GLY A 322 17.52 13.02 -1.85
C GLY A 322 17.14 11.72 -1.13
N GLY A 323 15.96 11.67 -0.53
CA GLY A 323 15.32 10.43 -0.05
C GLY A 323 14.57 9.69 -1.18
N TRP A 324 13.99 8.55 -0.82
CA TRP A 324 13.38 7.61 -1.77
C TRP A 324 11.97 7.22 -1.34
N ALA A 325 11.09 7.03 -2.32
CA ALA A 325 9.79 6.42 -2.13
C ALA A 325 9.70 5.11 -2.91
N PHE A 326 9.15 4.06 -2.30
CA PHE A 326 9.00 2.74 -2.91
C PHE A 326 7.65 2.13 -2.57
N ASN A 327 7.01 1.54 -3.56
CA ASN A 327 5.68 0.95 -3.45
C ASN A 327 5.71 -0.48 -4.00
N CYS A 328 5.03 -1.39 -3.31
CA CYS A 328 4.77 -2.74 -3.77
C CYS A 328 3.26 -2.95 -3.75
N ASP A 329 2.69 -3.16 -4.93
CA ASP A 329 1.24 -3.24 -5.12
C ASP A 329 0.80 -4.66 -5.46
N GLY A 330 -0.21 -5.15 -4.76
CA GLY A 330 -0.76 -6.49 -4.92
C GLY A 330 -1.84 -6.63 -5.98
N GLN A 331 -2.44 -5.55 -6.48
CA GLN A 331 -3.54 -5.61 -7.46
C GLN A 331 -3.02 -5.55 -8.89
N TYR A 332 -2.13 -4.61 -9.18
CA TYR A 332 -1.57 -4.41 -10.51
C TYR A 332 -0.31 -5.27 -10.76
N ALA A 333 0.05 -6.15 -9.80
CA ALA A 333 1.23 -7.02 -9.84
C ALA A 333 1.25 -7.93 -11.09
N LEU A 334 0.08 -8.39 -11.51
CA LEU A 334 -0.10 -9.17 -12.73
C LEU A 334 -0.50 -8.18 -13.83
N GLY A 335 0.37 -7.95 -14.80
CA GLY A 335 0.02 -7.16 -15.98
C GLY A 335 -1.19 -7.74 -16.73
N ASP A 336 -1.74 -6.94 -17.65
CA ASP A 336 -2.87 -7.29 -18.55
C ASP A 336 -2.89 -8.79 -18.94
N PRO A 337 -3.99 -9.52 -18.67
CA PRO A 337 -4.12 -10.95 -19.01
C PRO A 337 -3.99 -11.23 -20.52
N ASN A 338 -4.13 -10.23 -21.39
CA ASN A 338 -3.89 -10.35 -22.83
C ASN A 338 -2.40 -10.24 -23.23
N ARG A 339 -1.50 -10.01 -22.26
CA ARG A 339 -0.06 -10.18 -22.46
C ARG A 339 0.33 -11.57 -21.97
N PRO A 340 1.03 -12.39 -22.78
CA PRO A 340 1.43 -13.72 -22.36
C PRO A 340 2.29 -13.62 -21.09
N ALA A 341 1.72 -14.07 -19.98
CA ALA A 341 2.42 -14.24 -18.73
C ALA A 341 3.50 -15.32 -18.94
N LEU A 342 4.75 -14.91 -18.89
CA LEU A 342 5.87 -15.84 -18.76
C LEU A 342 5.79 -16.51 -17.38
N LEU A 343 5.08 -17.64 -17.36
CA LEU A 343 5.14 -18.78 -16.43
C LEU A 343 5.11 -18.49 -14.91
N SER A 344 3.95 -18.83 -14.36
CA SER A 344 3.67 -19.12 -12.96
C SER A 344 4.52 -20.27 -12.40
N THR A 345 5.51 -19.94 -11.57
CA THR A 345 5.97 -20.71 -10.40
C THR A 345 6.74 -19.76 -9.50
N ALA A 346 6.22 -19.45 -8.30
CA ALA A 346 6.91 -18.92 -7.10
C ALA A 346 8.28 -18.18 -7.23
N ARG A 347 8.49 -17.32 -8.24
CA ARG A 347 9.80 -16.69 -8.53
C ARG A 347 9.70 -15.20 -8.87
N SER A 348 8.75 -14.49 -8.28
CA SER A 348 8.46 -13.10 -8.64
C SER A 348 8.87 -12.09 -7.56
N ALA A 349 10.11 -12.18 -7.06
CA ALA A 349 10.78 -11.01 -6.48
C ALA A 349 11.54 -10.31 -7.62
N ARG A 350 10.96 -9.27 -8.21
CA ARG A 350 11.58 -8.53 -9.33
C ARG A 350 11.25 -7.05 -9.27
N VAL A 351 12.05 -6.32 -8.51
CA VAL A 351 12.63 -5.02 -8.88
C VAL A 351 13.95 -4.96 -8.14
N LEU A 352 15.05 -4.66 -8.83
CA LEU A 352 16.33 -4.35 -8.21
C LEU A 352 16.69 -2.92 -8.59
N LEU A 353 16.52 -1.98 -7.65
CA LEU A 353 16.94 -0.59 -7.85
C LEU A 353 17.98 -0.25 -6.78
N LEU A 354 19.23 -0.05 -7.20
CA LEU A 354 20.30 0.42 -6.32
C LEU A 354 20.39 1.95 -6.39
N CYS A 355 20.31 2.58 -5.22
CA CYS A 355 20.23 4.03 -5.05
C CYS A 355 21.23 4.50 -3.99
N ARG A 356 21.74 5.75 -4.10
CA ARG A 356 22.53 6.37 -3.02
C ARG A 356 21.60 7.00 -1.99
N LEU A 357 21.88 6.76 -0.71
CA LEU A 357 21.32 7.50 0.42
C LEU A 357 22.16 8.79 0.53
N ARG A 358 21.61 9.93 0.08
CA ARG A 358 22.18 11.31 0.13
C ARG A 358 23.18 11.65 -1.01
N GLY A 359 22.97 12.83 -1.64
CA GLY A 359 23.74 13.35 -2.79
C GLY A 359 22.88 14.15 -3.80
N ARG A 360 23.49 14.98 -4.67
CA ARG A 360 22.77 15.81 -5.68
C ARG A 360 21.91 14.91 -6.60
N SER A 361 20.65 15.29 -6.74
CA SER A 361 19.49 14.45 -7.06
C SER A 361 19.31 14.06 -8.53
N ARG A 362 18.73 12.85 -8.73
CA ARG A 362 17.70 12.55 -9.74
C ARG A 362 16.56 11.83 -9.03
N LEU A 363 15.33 12.31 -9.18
CA LEU A 363 14.13 11.64 -8.66
C LEU A 363 13.90 10.35 -9.46
N CYS A 364 14.06 9.17 -8.85
CA CYS A 364 13.62 7.90 -9.46
C CYS A 364 12.26 7.56 -8.86
N LEU A 365 11.19 7.84 -9.62
CA LEU A 365 9.86 7.30 -9.35
C LEU A 365 9.76 5.98 -10.11
N ARG A 366 9.70 4.85 -9.40
CA ARG A 366 9.42 3.54 -9.99
C ARG A 366 8.50 2.78 -9.06
N SER A 367 7.31 2.44 -9.54
CA SER A 367 6.49 1.38 -8.94
C SER A 367 6.97 0.02 -9.46
N ALA A 368 6.67 -1.05 -8.73
CA ALA A 368 7.05 -2.41 -9.11
C ALA A 368 6.20 -3.02 -10.24
N HIS A 369 5.76 -2.21 -11.22
CA HIS A 369 5.05 -2.69 -12.41
C HIS A 369 5.93 -2.64 -13.66
N ALA A 370 5.69 -3.60 -14.57
CA ALA A 370 6.28 -3.60 -15.89
C ALA A 370 6.01 -2.26 -16.59
N ALA A 371 7.08 -1.49 -16.83
CA ALA A 371 7.03 -0.19 -17.46
C ALA A 371 6.28 -0.23 -18.81
N ARG A 372 5.41 0.75 -19.05
CA ARG A 372 4.98 1.08 -20.42
C ARG A 372 6.20 1.59 -21.21
N PRO A 373 6.51 1.07 -22.40
CA PRO A 373 7.32 1.82 -23.34
C PRO A 373 6.41 2.89 -23.97
N ASP A 374 6.85 4.14 -23.93
CA ASP A 374 6.66 5.16 -24.98
C ASP A 374 6.79 6.57 -24.37
N HIS A 375 8.02 7.05 -24.34
CA HIS A 375 8.39 8.33 -24.93
C HIS A 375 9.91 8.35 -25.04
N ASP A 376 10.37 8.21 -26.29
CA ASP A 376 11.76 8.34 -26.68
C ASP A 376 12.22 9.78 -26.39
N CYS A 377 12.96 9.97 -25.30
CA CYS A 377 13.66 11.21 -24.98
C CYS A 377 15.15 11.00 -25.25
N SER A 378 15.53 10.90 -26.51
CA SER A 378 16.91 11.06 -26.95
C SER A 378 17.30 12.54 -26.86
N ALA A 379 17.80 12.98 -25.69
CA ALA A 379 18.49 14.25 -25.57
C ALA A 379 20.00 14.03 -25.81
N GLY A 380 20.42 14.29 -27.05
CA GLY A 380 21.82 14.38 -27.43
C GLY A 380 22.54 15.48 -26.65
N ILE A 381 23.80 15.20 -26.30
CA ILE A 381 24.71 16.11 -25.63
C ILE A 381 25.31 17.05 -26.69
N GLU A 382 25.02 18.34 -26.61
CA GLU A 382 25.90 19.39 -27.15
C GLU A 382 26.29 20.36 -26.03
N ARG A 383 27.61 20.50 -25.85
CA ARG A 383 28.23 21.51 -25.00
C ARG A 383 28.35 22.81 -25.81
N SER A 384 27.77 23.90 -25.33
CA SER A 384 28.29 25.24 -25.61
C SER A 384 27.80 26.22 -24.54
N GLY A 385 28.72 27.10 -24.12
CA GLY A 385 28.60 27.92 -22.92
C GLY A 385 27.73 29.18 -23.07
N GLY A 386 27.33 29.68 -21.90
CA GLY A 386 27.16 31.08 -21.55
C GLY A 386 26.30 31.97 -22.46
N ARG A 387 25.08 32.30 -22.01
CA ARG A 387 24.63 33.67 -21.63
C ARG A 387 23.12 33.66 -21.37
N ARG A 388 22.70 34.52 -20.44
CA ARG A 388 21.29 34.74 -20.06
C ARG A 388 20.49 35.31 -21.22
N SER A 389 19.30 34.79 -21.47
CA SER A 389 18.26 35.50 -22.23
C SER A 389 16.86 35.08 -21.77
N ARG A 390 16.00 36.09 -21.61
CA ARG A 390 14.60 36.00 -21.14
C ARG A 390 13.73 35.33 -22.20
N CYS A 391 12.90 34.37 -21.80
CA CYS A 391 11.88 33.77 -22.67
C CYS A 391 10.61 34.66 -22.71
N ARG A 392 10.29 35.18 -23.89
CA ARG A 392 9.02 35.85 -24.24
C ARG A 392 8.16 34.85 -25.02
N ILE A 393 6.99 34.50 -24.49
CA ILE A 393 6.01 33.66 -25.20
C ILE A 393 5.26 34.53 -26.21
N ARG A 394 5.41 34.24 -27.51
CA ARG A 394 4.52 34.73 -28.58
C ARG A 394 3.47 33.65 -28.88
N ARG A 395 2.19 33.97 -28.70
CA ARG A 395 1.06 33.19 -29.24
C ARG A 395 1.01 33.37 -30.76
N ARG A 396 0.94 32.28 -31.53
CA ARG A 396 0.54 32.31 -32.95
C ARG A 396 -0.98 32.12 -33.02
N ALA A 397 -1.65 33.07 -33.65
CA ALA A 397 -3.03 32.97 -34.10
C ALA A 397 -3.09 32.14 -35.39
N GLY A 398 -3.99 31.16 -35.44
CA GLY A 398 -4.36 30.45 -36.66
C GLY A 398 -5.51 31.18 -37.35
N SER A 399 -5.29 31.55 -38.61
CA SER A 399 -6.20 32.26 -39.50
C SER A 399 -7.24 31.35 -40.14
N SER A 400 -8.42 31.93 -40.33
CA SER A 400 -9.55 31.45 -41.13
C SER A 400 -9.22 31.36 -42.63
N GLY A 401 -9.85 30.38 -43.31
CA GLY A 401 -9.88 30.25 -44.76
C GLY A 401 -11.27 29.90 -45.24
N HIS A 402 -11.87 30.82 -46.00
CA HIS A 402 -13.17 30.73 -46.68
C HIS A 402 -13.21 29.67 -47.79
N GLY A 403 -14.42 29.16 -48.05
CA GLY A 403 -14.75 28.48 -49.31
C GLY A 403 -16.21 28.01 -49.37
N ALA A 404 -17.11 28.89 -49.82
CA ALA A 404 -18.39 28.51 -50.42
C ALA A 404 -18.26 28.72 -51.95
N PRO A 405 -19.02 28.00 -52.79
CA PRO A 405 -20.34 28.56 -53.17
C PRO A 405 -21.46 27.52 -53.46
N GLY A 406 -22.68 27.93 -53.11
CA GLY A 406 -23.82 28.00 -54.04
C GLY A 406 -24.63 26.74 -54.39
N GLY A 407 -25.97 26.84 -54.27
CA GLY A 407 -26.88 26.09 -55.16
C GLY A 407 -28.23 25.64 -54.60
N ALA A 408 -29.19 26.58 -54.57
CA ALA A 408 -30.65 26.48 -54.69
C ALA A 408 -31.41 25.12 -54.70
N GLY A 409 -32.61 25.13 -54.10
CA GLY A 409 -33.76 24.37 -54.64
C GLY A 409 -34.85 23.97 -53.64
N THR A 410 -35.86 24.85 -53.50
CA THR A 410 -37.27 24.66 -53.06
C THR A 410 -37.58 23.93 -51.75
#